data_AF-A0A9R1FYM0-F1
#
_entry.id   AF-A0A9R1FYM0-F1
#
_cell.length_a   1.000
_cell.length_b   1.000
_cell.length_c   1.000
_cell.angle_alpha   90.00
_cell.angle_beta   90.00
_cell.angle_gamma   90.00
#
_symmetry.space_group_name_H-M   'P 1'
#
loop_
_entity.id
_entity.type
_entity.pdbx_description
1 polymer ?
#
loop_
_entity_poly.entity_id
_entity_poly.type
_entity_poly.pdbx_seq_one_letter_code
_entity_poly.pdbx_strand_id
1 'polypeptide(L)'
;MEMDCKEVVDLWNTRHHSRSVVAPILLEIGDLSASFSSFIINILRLSNLPAHLYAKRACSLQVTEAWTNDVPPFLVSSLMVDCARCAFVE
;
A
#
# COMPACT_ATOMS: atom_id res chain seq x y z
N MET A 1 2.61 1.40 8.15
CA MET A 1 2.24 1.04 6.77
C MET A 1 2.06 -0.46 6.70
N GLU A 2 0.95 -0.93 6.15
CA GLU A 2 0.67 -2.35 5.97
C GLU A 2 0.94 -2.76 4.52
N MET A 3 1.49 -3.95 4.33
CA MET A 3 1.87 -4.50 3.03
C MET A 3 1.59 -6.01 2.99
N ASP A 4 1.41 -6.58 1.82
CA ASP A 4 1.28 -8.03 1.61
C ASP A 4 2.54 -8.69 1.00
N CYS A 5 3.56 -7.88 0.67
CA CYS A 5 4.81 -8.35 0.08
C CYS A 5 5.95 -8.44 1.11
N LYS A 6 6.30 -9.66 1.51
CA LYS A 6 7.42 -9.90 2.45
C LYS A 6 8.77 -9.41 1.91
N GLU A 7 9.02 -9.59 0.62
CA GLU A 7 10.29 -9.20 -0.01
C GLU A 7 10.54 -7.70 0.13
N VAL A 8 9.51 -6.86 -0.05
CA VAL A 8 9.62 -5.41 0.14
C VAL A 8 9.96 -5.06 1.59
N VAL A 9 9.39 -5.78 2.57
CA VAL A 9 9.71 -5.57 3.99
C VAL A 9 11.15 -5.97 4.31
N ASP A 10 11.61 -7.09 3.78
CA ASP A 10 12.99 -7.54 3.96
C ASP A 10 13.99 -6.56 3.30
N LEU A 11 13.66 -6.02 2.12
CA LEU A 11 14.43 -4.97 1.47
C LEU A 11 14.42 -3.66 2.25
N TRP A 12 13.29 -3.26 2.83
CA TRP A 12 13.19 -2.08 3.69
C TRP A 12 14.11 -2.17 4.91
N ASN A 13 14.14 -3.34 5.56
CA ASN A 13 14.99 -3.58 6.73
C ASN A 13 16.49 -3.53 6.38
N THR A 14 16.84 -3.85 5.14
CA THR A 14 18.23 -3.87 4.64
C THR A 14 18.55 -2.70 3.70
N ARG A 15 17.68 -1.68 3.62
CA ARG A 15 17.69 -0.64 2.57
C ARG A 15 19.00 0.13 2.42
N HIS A 16 19.74 0.33 3.51
CA HIS A 16 21.03 1.05 3.51
C HIS A 16 22.20 0.23 2.96
N HIS A 17 22.00 -1.09 2.78
CA HIS A 17 23.04 -2.03 2.34
C HIS A 17 22.62 -2.86 1.12
N SER A 18 21.36 -2.76 0.71
CA SER A 18 20.83 -3.48 -0.44
C SER A 18 21.33 -2.88 -1.75
N ARG A 19 21.77 -3.73 -2.68
CA ARG A 19 22.11 -3.35 -4.07
C ARG A 19 20.94 -3.57 -5.03
N SER A 20 19.72 -3.66 -4.51
CA SER A 20 18.51 -3.84 -5.32
C SER A 20 18.26 -2.62 -6.21
N VAL A 21 17.69 -2.84 -7.39
CA VAL A 21 17.26 -1.77 -8.30
C VAL A 21 16.29 -0.81 -7.63
N VAL A 22 15.51 -1.28 -6.65
CA VAL A 22 14.55 -0.44 -5.91
C VAL A 22 15.16 0.28 -4.70
N ALA A 23 16.46 0.10 -4.41
CA ALA A 23 17.10 0.71 -3.25
C ALA A 23 16.96 2.25 -3.21
N PRO A 24 17.09 3.00 -4.33
CA PRO A 24 16.86 4.46 -4.31
C PRO A 24 15.45 4.84 -3.85
N ILE A 25 14.43 4.09 -4.29
CA ILE A 25 13.04 4.31 -3.91
C ILE A 25 12.85 4.06 -2.41
N LEU A 26 13.49 3.01 -1.86
CA LEU A 26 13.41 2.70 -0.44
C LEU A 26 14.12 3.74 0.44
N LEU A 27 15.19 4.36 -0.06
CA LEU A 27 15.85 5.47 0.62
C LEU A 27 14.98 6.72 0.62
N GLU A 28 14.36 7.06 -0.50
CA GLU A 28 13.42 8.18 -0.60
C GLU A 28 12.21 7.99 0.34
N ILE A 29 11.63 6.79 0.39
CA ILE A 29 10.58 6.46 1.39
C ILE A 29 11.13 6.64 2.81
N GLY A 30 12.38 6.27 3.06
CA GLY A 30 13.10 6.50 4.31
C GLY A 30 13.15 7.97 4.71
N ASP A 31 13.56 8.83 3.78
CA ASP A 31 13.68 10.27 4.00
C ASP A 31 12.29 10.90 4.25
N LEU A 32 11.28 10.52 3.47
CA LEU A 32 9.89 10.95 3.68
C LEU A 32 9.35 10.47 5.03
N SER A 33 9.70 9.24 5.43
CA SER A 33 9.24 8.65 6.69
C SER A 33 9.79 9.36 7.93
N ALA A 34 10.91 10.09 7.81
CA ALA A 34 11.49 10.87 8.90
C ALA A 34 10.60 12.03 9.35
N SER A 35 9.60 12.41 8.55
CA SER A 35 8.58 13.38 8.95
C SER A 35 7.59 12.86 10.01
N PHE A 36 7.50 11.54 10.18
CA PHE A 36 6.67 10.91 11.20
C PHE A 36 7.46 10.68 12.50
N SER A 37 6.77 10.73 13.64
CA SER A 37 7.38 10.39 14.95
C SER A 37 7.82 8.93 15.04
N SER A 38 7.13 8.05 14.32
CA SER A 38 7.48 6.64 14.15
C SER A 38 6.89 6.14 12.83
N PHE A 39 7.66 5.31 12.12
CA PHE A 39 7.21 4.69 10.88
C PHE A 39 7.63 3.22 10.85
N ILE A 40 6.65 2.33 10.81
CA ILE A 40 6.83 0.87 10.82
C ILE A 40 6.13 0.29 9.59
N ILE A 41 6.81 -0.63 8.90
CA ILE A 41 6.23 -1.42 7.81
C ILE A 41 5.92 -2.83 8.33
N ASN A 42 4.65 -3.22 8.26
CA ASN A 42 4.15 -4.51 8.73
C ASN A 42 3.59 -5.34 7.58
N ILE A 43 3.71 -6.66 7.68
CA ILE A 43 3.11 -7.61 6.74
C ILE A 43 1.72 -7.98 7.24
N LEU A 44 0.66 -7.57 6.53
CA LEU A 44 -0.71 -7.96 6.82
C LEU A 44 -1.50 -8.18 5.53
N ARG A 45 -1.57 -9.44 5.09
CA ARG A 45 -2.17 -9.82 3.80
C ARG A 45 -3.68 -9.62 3.73
N LEU A 46 -4.39 -9.68 4.86
CA LEU A 46 -5.86 -9.58 4.90
C LEU A 46 -6.39 -8.15 4.76
N SER A 47 -5.60 -7.15 5.17
CA SER A 47 -5.98 -5.72 5.17
C SER A 47 -5.60 -4.99 3.86
N ASN A 48 -4.80 -5.63 2.99
CA ASN A 48 -4.29 -4.99 1.77
C ASN A 48 -5.16 -5.21 0.51
N LEU A 49 -6.38 -5.75 0.67
CA LEU A 49 -7.28 -6.03 -0.46
C LEU A 49 -7.61 -4.79 -1.32
N PRO A 50 -7.91 -3.61 -0.74
CA PRO A 50 -8.16 -2.40 -1.55
C PRO A 50 -6.96 -2.02 -2.43
N ALA A 51 -5.74 -2.11 -1.89
CA ALA A 51 -4.52 -1.81 -2.63
C ALA A 51 -4.29 -2.81 -3.78
N HIS A 52 -4.57 -4.11 -3.53
CA HIS A 52 -4.51 -5.12 -4.58
C HIS A 52 -5.48 -4.82 -5.75
N LEU A 53 -6.73 -4.49 -5.44
CA LEU A 53 -7.74 -4.16 -6.46
C LEU A 53 -7.36 -2.91 -7.25
N TYR A 54 -6.80 -1.90 -6.57
CA TYR A 54 -6.27 -0.70 -7.20
C TYR A 54 -5.16 -1.02 -8.20
N ALA A 55 -4.13 -1.75 -7.76
CA ALA A 55 -3.00 -2.14 -8.61
C ALA A 55 -3.47 -2.99 -9.80
N LYS A 56 -4.38 -3.94 -9.59
CA LYS A 56 -4.94 -4.78 -10.64
C LYS A 56 -5.63 -3.95 -11.73
N ARG A 57 -6.47 -2.99 -11.34
CA ARG A 57 -7.15 -2.10 -12.29
C ARG A 57 -6.15 -1.22 -13.05
N ALA A 58 -5.21 -0.58 -12.36
CA ALA A 58 -4.20 0.26 -12.97
C ALA A 58 -3.37 -0.51 -14.03
N CYS A 59 -2.92 -1.72 -13.69
CA CYS A 59 -2.20 -2.59 -14.61
C CYS A 59 -3.04 -3.03 -15.83
N SER A 60 -4.36 -3.13 -15.68
CA SER A 60 -5.26 -3.55 -16.75
C SER A 60 -5.59 -2.43 -17.73
N LEU A 61 -5.64 -1.18 -17.25
CA LEU A 61 -6.11 -0.03 -18.04
C LEU A 61 -5.02 0.58 -18.92
N GLN A 62 -3.73 0.39 -18.61
CA GLN A 62 -2.58 1.00 -19.30
C GLN A 62 -2.68 2.54 -19.47
N VAL A 63 -3.57 3.19 -18.71
CA VAL A 63 -3.77 4.65 -18.70
C VAL A 63 -3.65 5.18 -17.28
N THR A 64 -3.22 6.43 -17.16
CA THR A 64 -3.26 7.17 -15.90
C THR A 64 -4.64 7.78 -15.73
N GLU A 65 -5.35 7.37 -14.67
CA GLU A 65 -6.69 7.85 -14.34
C GLU A 65 -6.65 8.64 -13.03
N ALA A 66 -7.34 9.78 -12.97
CA ALA A 66 -7.49 10.59 -11.76
C ALA A 66 -8.96 10.64 -11.34
N TRP A 67 -9.25 10.26 -10.10
CA TRP A 67 -10.60 10.26 -9.55
C TRP A 67 -10.84 11.52 -8.72
N THR A 68 -11.04 12.65 -9.40
CA THR A 68 -11.29 13.94 -8.72
C THR A 68 -12.76 14.16 -8.39
N ASN A 69 -13.67 13.57 -9.16
CA ASN A 69 -15.12 13.80 -9.05
C ASN A 69 -15.87 12.52 -8.64
N ASP A 70 -15.47 11.36 -9.17
CA ASP A 70 -16.14 10.08 -8.92
C ASP A 70 -15.14 9.03 -8.45
N VAL A 71 -15.34 8.52 -7.24
CA VAL A 71 -14.56 7.39 -6.70
C VAL A 71 -15.14 6.08 -7.25
N PRO A 72 -14.32 5.18 -7.80
CA PRO A 72 -14.84 3.93 -8.35
C PRO A 72 -15.58 3.07 -7.31
N PRO A 73 -16.75 2.50 -7.66
CA PRO A 73 -17.54 1.71 -6.73
C PRO A 73 -16.78 0.53 -6.11
N PHE A 74 -15.91 -0.13 -6.90
CA PHE A 74 -15.12 -1.27 -6.42
C PHE A 74 -14.22 -0.92 -5.23
N LEU A 75 -13.67 0.31 -5.21
CA LEU A 75 -12.79 0.77 -4.14
C LEU A 75 -13.60 1.08 -2.88
N VAL A 76 -14.75 1.74 -3.04
CA VAL A 76 -15.66 2.04 -1.93
C VAL A 76 -16.14 0.74 -1.27
N SER A 77 -16.60 -0.23 -2.05
CA SER A 77 -17.03 -1.53 -1.52
C SER A 77 -15.90 -2.26 -0.80
N SER A 78 -14.69 -2.26 -1.37
CA SER A 78 -13.51 -2.88 -0.75
C SER A 78 -13.14 -2.24 0.58
N LEU A 79 -13.21 -0.91 0.69
CA LEU A 79 -12.89 -0.18 1.91
C LEU A 79 -13.98 -0.36 2.99
N MET A 80 -15.24 -0.50 2.58
CA MET A 80 -16.32 -0.82 3.53
C MET A 80 -16.13 -2.18 4.19
N VAL A 81 -15.64 -3.19 3.46
CA VAL A 81 -15.31 -4.51 4.02
C VAL A 81 -14.10 -4.44 4.97
N ASP A 82 -13.13 -3.59 4.66
CA ASP A 82 -11.92 -3.40 5.47
C ASP A 82 -12.17 -2.60 6.77
N CYS A 83 -13.19 -1.74 6.77
CA CYS A 83 -13.51 -0.93 7.94
C CYS A 83 -14.05 -1.79 9.10
N ALA A 84 -13.30 -1.87 10.20
CA ALA A 84 -13.71 -2.59 11.41
C ALA A 84 -15.08 -2.15 11.97
N ARG A 85 -15.55 -0.92 11.69
CA ARG A 85 -16.88 -0.44 12.11
C ARG A 85 -18.03 -1.12 11.33
N CYS A 86 -17.75 -1.73 10.18
CA CYS A 86 -18.67 -2.57 9.42
C CYS A 86 -18.60 -4.05 9.84
N ALA A 87 -17.59 -4.47 10.61
CA ALA A 87 -17.43 -5.84 11.11
C ALA A 87 -18.23 -6.13 12.40
N PHE A 88 -18.86 -5.13 13.02
CA PHE A 88 -19.68 -5.27 14.24
C PHE A 88 -21.18 -5.00 13.99
N VAL A 89 -21.65 -5.13 12.76
CA VAL A 89 -23.09 -5.16 12.45
C VAL A 89 -23.48 -6.60 12.15
N GLU A 90 -23.49 -7.43 13.19
CA GLU A 90 -24.33 -8.63 13.31
C GLU A 90 -24.61 -8.91 14.79
#